data_AF-A0A196LJ69-F1
#
_entry.id   AF-A0A196LJ69-F1
#
_cell.length_a   1.000
_cell.length_b   1.000
_cell.length_c   1.000
_cell.angle_alpha   90.00
_cell.angle_beta   90.00
_cell.angle_gamma   90.00
#
_symmetry.space_group_name_H-M   'P 1'
#
loop_
_entity.id
_entity.type
_entity.pdbx_description
1 polymer ?
#
loop_
_entity_poly.entity_id
_entity_poly.type
_entity_poly.pdbx_seq_one_letter_code
_entity_poly.pdbx_strand_id
1 'polypeptide(L)'
;MAQHTLSVPVLGPWSLRTSKRFWEEFTPTAIEAGGDPDVLSARFVSEHDWTSVSAQVTQSRECAQIGLSGPGDLAAAAEQVRRFLSLDVDARGWPAVGDRDPIIATAQRALPGYRPCGFHSPYEAAAWCVLSQRTRVPVAARLRRDLIVAHGNDGAFPAPDALIRAIDAGELDLPGRKPEYLRAVAEAALTGLLNGPWLRAMPEESARRDLLAVTGIGPFATDLILIRGANAQDILPRAERRLYAEISYQYGPDSVLEEVAERWRPFRSWAAVHLRALREQRTREMG
;
A
#
# COMPACT_ATOMS: atom_id res chain seq x y z
N MET A 1 -7.30 -27.01 3.10
CA MET A 1 -6.75 -25.65 3.29
C MET A 1 -6.68 -25.37 4.77
N ALA A 2 -5.59 -24.78 5.25
CA ALA A 2 -5.50 -24.34 6.64
C ALA A 2 -6.40 -23.10 6.85
N GLN A 3 -6.77 -22.86 8.11
CA GLN A 3 -7.50 -21.68 8.54
C GLN A 3 -6.81 -21.07 9.75
N HIS A 4 -6.87 -19.75 9.87
CA HIS A 4 -6.32 -19.01 11.01
C HIS A 4 -7.22 -17.82 11.32
N THR A 5 -7.55 -17.61 12.59
CA THR A 5 -8.38 -16.48 13.02
C THR A 5 -7.73 -15.81 14.21
N LEU A 6 -7.75 -14.47 14.21
CA LEU A 6 -7.24 -13.67 15.32
C LEU A 6 -8.12 -12.44 15.56
N SER A 7 -8.20 -12.05 16.82
CA SER A 7 -8.79 -10.79 17.26
C SER A 7 -7.68 -9.82 17.64
N VAL A 8 -7.71 -8.63 17.07
CA VAL A 8 -6.67 -7.60 17.24
C VAL A 8 -7.28 -6.36 17.88
N PRO A 9 -6.86 -5.97 19.10
CA PRO A 9 -7.17 -4.65 19.64
C PRO A 9 -6.53 -3.57 18.78
N VAL A 10 -7.31 -2.55 18.40
CA VAL A 10 -6.90 -1.46 17.53
C VAL A 10 -6.68 -0.21 18.38
N LEU A 11 -5.42 0.20 18.52
CA LEU A 11 -5.04 1.32 19.39
C LEU A 11 -5.20 2.65 18.66
N GLY A 12 -6.18 3.45 19.06
CA GLY A 12 -6.51 4.75 18.45
C GLY A 12 -7.57 4.66 17.34
N PRO A 13 -7.97 5.79 16.73
CA PRO A 13 -9.11 5.83 15.81
C PRO A 13 -8.97 4.85 14.64
N TRP A 14 -10.03 4.12 14.34
CA TRP A 14 -10.10 3.27 13.16
C TRP A 14 -11.54 2.98 12.74
N SER A 15 -11.76 3.00 11.42
CA SER A 15 -12.99 2.58 10.76
C SER A 15 -12.61 1.67 9.60
N LEU A 16 -13.01 0.41 9.67
CA LEU A 16 -12.87 -0.55 8.58
C LEU A 16 -13.60 -0.03 7.34
N ARG A 17 -14.83 0.45 7.50
CA ARG A 17 -15.64 0.96 6.39
C ARG A 17 -14.97 2.14 5.68
N THR A 18 -14.37 3.07 6.44
CA THR A 18 -13.63 4.19 5.86
C THR A 18 -12.40 3.68 5.11
N SER A 19 -11.59 2.81 5.74
CA SER A 19 -10.37 2.27 5.13
C SER A 19 -10.68 1.44 3.87
N LYS A 20 -11.68 0.56 3.95
CA LYS A 20 -12.18 -0.26 2.84
C LYS A 20 -12.59 0.59 1.66
N ARG A 21 -13.42 1.62 1.88
CA ARG A 21 -13.85 2.54 0.81
C ARG A 21 -12.66 3.14 0.07
N PHE A 22 -11.65 3.63 0.81
CA PHE A 22 -10.44 4.17 0.19
C PHE A 22 -9.62 3.13 -0.56
N TRP A 23 -9.55 1.91 -0.06
CA TRP A 23 -8.83 0.83 -0.72
C TRP A 23 -9.52 0.32 -1.99
N GLU A 24 -10.86 0.27 -2.00
CA GLU A 24 -11.65 -0.13 -3.17
C GLU A 24 -11.65 0.96 -4.25
N GLU A 25 -11.70 2.24 -3.84
CA GLU A 25 -11.55 3.39 -4.76
C GLU A 25 -10.09 3.56 -5.23
N PHE A 26 -9.12 2.90 -4.59
CA PHE A 26 -7.72 2.91 -5.02
C PHE A 26 -7.57 2.06 -6.28
N THR A 27 -7.52 2.72 -7.44
CA THR A 27 -7.47 2.08 -8.78
C THR A 27 -6.51 0.90 -8.96
N PRO A 28 -5.32 0.85 -8.33
CA PRO A 28 -4.42 -0.32 -8.43
C PRO A 28 -5.02 -1.62 -7.87
N THR A 29 -5.94 -1.50 -6.91
CA THR A 29 -6.59 -2.57 -6.16
C THR A 29 -8.10 -2.58 -6.35
N ALA A 30 -8.64 -1.81 -7.32
CA ALA A 30 -10.07 -1.77 -7.59
C ALA A 30 -10.57 -3.16 -7.99
N ILE A 31 -11.11 -3.87 -7.01
CA ILE A 31 -12.01 -5.00 -7.18
C ILE A 31 -13.37 -4.41 -7.59
N GLU A 32 -14.24 -5.16 -8.26
CA GLU A 32 -15.62 -4.72 -8.45
C GLU A 32 -16.21 -4.32 -7.09
N ALA A 33 -16.56 -3.04 -6.94
CA ALA A 33 -17.16 -2.51 -5.72
C ALA A 33 -18.46 -3.27 -5.46
N GLY A 34 -18.49 -4.07 -4.40
CA GLY A 34 -19.60 -4.96 -4.11
C GLY A 34 -19.30 -5.85 -2.91
N GLY A 35 -20.36 -6.30 -2.24
CA GLY A 35 -20.27 -7.09 -1.00
C GLY A 35 -20.57 -6.29 0.26
N ASP A 36 -20.49 -6.96 1.40
CA ASP A 36 -20.85 -6.40 2.70
C ASP A 36 -19.91 -5.22 3.07
N PRO A 37 -20.42 -3.99 3.31
CA PRO A 37 -19.59 -2.84 3.68
C PRO A 37 -18.81 -3.03 4.99
N ASP A 38 -19.20 -4.00 5.81
CA ASP A 38 -18.58 -4.30 7.11
C ASP A 38 -17.60 -5.48 7.04
N VAL A 39 -17.37 -6.01 5.83
CA VAL A 39 -16.37 -7.05 5.54
C VAL A 39 -15.41 -6.58 4.45
N LEU A 40 -14.12 -6.52 4.78
CA LEU A 40 -13.06 -6.40 3.77
C LEU A 40 -12.58 -7.80 3.39
N SER A 41 -12.61 -8.11 2.09
CA SER A 41 -12.06 -9.36 1.56
C SER A 41 -10.85 -9.06 0.69
N ALA A 42 -9.78 -9.82 0.88
CA ALA A 42 -8.54 -9.67 0.13
C ALA A 42 -7.99 -11.02 -0.30
N ARG A 43 -7.35 -11.05 -1.48
CA ARG A 43 -6.55 -12.17 -1.95
C ARG A 43 -5.17 -11.67 -2.34
N PHE A 44 -4.14 -12.28 -1.77
CA PHE A 44 -2.76 -11.82 -1.91
C PHE A 44 -1.79 -13.00 -1.78
N VAL A 45 -0.53 -12.76 -2.15
CA VAL A 45 0.56 -13.68 -1.84
C VAL A 45 1.27 -13.23 -0.58
N SER A 46 1.47 -14.17 0.34
CA SER A 46 2.24 -13.92 1.57
C SER A 46 3.68 -13.57 1.20
N GLU A 47 4.21 -12.46 1.72
CA GLU A 47 5.60 -12.07 1.48
C GLU A 47 6.62 -12.91 2.28
N HIS A 48 6.14 -13.87 3.08
CA HIS A 48 6.96 -14.80 3.86
C HIS A 48 7.31 -16.07 3.07
N ASP A 49 6.33 -16.64 2.36
CA ASP A 49 6.47 -17.94 1.68
C ASP A 49 5.91 -17.98 0.25
N TRP A 50 5.43 -16.84 -0.26
CA TRP A 50 4.87 -16.66 -1.60
C TRP A 50 3.66 -17.54 -1.92
N THR A 51 2.94 -18.03 -0.89
CA THR A 51 1.70 -18.78 -1.06
C THR A 51 0.47 -17.87 -1.12
N SER A 52 -0.58 -18.31 -1.81
CA SER A 52 -1.85 -17.57 -1.92
C SER A 52 -2.61 -17.60 -0.59
N VAL A 53 -3.14 -16.45 -0.19
CA VAL A 53 -3.92 -16.28 1.04
C VAL A 53 -5.19 -15.53 0.72
N SER A 54 -6.32 -16.06 1.21
CA SER A 54 -7.59 -15.34 1.29
C SER A 54 -7.77 -14.83 2.70
N ALA A 55 -8.07 -13.54 2.85
CA ALA A 55 -8.35 -12.90 4.14
C ALA A 55 -9.72 -12.23 4.14
N GLN A 56 -10.38 -12.29 5.30
CA GLN A 56 -11.58 -11.53 5.62
C GLN A 56 -11.32 -10.75 6.90
N VAL A 57 -11.66 -9.46 6.89
CA VAL A 57 -11.53 -8.58 8.06
C VAL A 57 -12.88 -7.95 8.36
N THR A 58 -13.30 -8.04 9.62
CA THR A 58 -14.47 -7.33 10.15
C THR A 58 -14.08 -6.48 11.35
N GLN A 59 -14.90 -5.48 11.66
CA GLN A 59 -14.70 -4.62 12.82
C GLN A 59 -15.79 -4.85 13.86
N SER A 60 -15.38 -5.03 15.11
CA SER A 60 -16.26 -5.01 16.27
C SER A 60 -15.70 -4.03 17.29
N ARG A 61 -16.33 -2.86 17.39
CA ARG A 61 -15.86 -1.73 18.21
C ARG A 61 -14.40 -1.38 17.88
N GLU A 62 -13.53 -1.46 18.88
CA GLU A 62 -12.08 -1.18 18.80
C GLU A 62 -11.27 -2.45 18.47
N CYS A 63 -11.91 -3.53 18.03
CA CYS A 63 -11.22 -4.75 17.62
C CYS A 63 -11.44 -5.05 16.14
N ALA A 64 -10.36 -5.47 15.47
CA ALA A 64 -10.45 -6.14 14.17
C ALA A 64 -10.52 -7.65 14.38
N GLN A 65 -11.41 -8.32 13.65
CA GLN A 65 -11.41 -9.78 13.52
C GLN A 65 -10.85 -10.12 12.16
N ILE A 66 -9.80 -10.93 12.11
CA ILE A 66 -9.14 -11.32 10.87
C ILE A 66 -9.27 -12.84 10.75
N GLY A 67 -9.88 -13.31 9.68
CA GLY A 67 -9.92 -14.72 9.29
C GLY A 67 -9.12 -14.93 8.01
N LEU A 68 -8.26 -15.93 7.99
CA LEU A 68 -7.43 -16.29 6.84
C LEU A 68 -7.59 -17.76 6.48
N SER A 69 -7.39 -18.07 5.20
CA SER A 69 -7.28 -19.43 4.70
C SER A 69 -6.29 -19.51 3.54
N GLY A 70 -5.55 -20.60 3.46
CA GLY A 70 -4.51 -20.80 2.45
C GLY A 70 -3.68 -22.06 2.73
N PRO A 71 -2.65 -22.32 1.91
CA PRO A 71 -1.80 -23.50 2.07
C PRO A 71 -0.50 -23.23 2.87
N GLY A 72 -0.09 -21.97 3.06
CA GLY A 72 1.18 -21.61 3.73
C GLY A 72 1.03 -21.10 5.17
N ASP A 73 1.99 -20.28 5.61
CA ASP A 73 2.07 -19.69 6.95
C ASP A 73 1.04 -18.56 7.13
N LEU A 74 -0.12 -18.93 7.67
CA LEU A 74 -1.21 -18.00 7.91
C LEU A 74 -0.97 -17.06 9.09
N ALA A 75 -0.03 -17.37 10.00
CA ALA A 75 0.33 -16.46 11.09
C ALA A 75 1.18 -15.30 10.56
N ALA A 76 2.16 -15.58 9.70
CA ALA A 76 2.91 -14.54 9.00
C ALA A 76 2.00 -13.70 8.10
N ALA A 77 1.06 -14.34 7.39
CA ALA A 77 0.08 -13.63 6.57
C ALA A 77 -0.88 -12.75 7.39
N ALA A 78 -1.23 -13.15 8.63
CA ALA A 78 -2.02 -12.32 9.54
C ALA A 78 -1.30 -11.01 9.91
N GLU A 79 0.01 -11.05 10.15
CA GLU A 79 0.81 -9.84 10.40
C GLU A 79 0.91 -8.95 9.15
N GLN A 80 0.94 -9.55 7.95
CA GLN A 80 0.83 -8.80 6.71
C GLN A 80 -0.52 -8.08 6.57
N VAL A 81 -1.64 -8.72 6.92
CA VAL A 81 -2.96 -8.06 6.93
C VAL A 81 -3.02 -6.94 7.96
N ARG A 82 -2.49 -7.16 9.17
CA ARG A 82 -2.41 -6.13 10.21
C ARG A 82 -1.65 -4.91 9.70
N ARG A 83 -0.50 -5.12 9.06
CA ARG A 83 0.30 -4.04 8.45
C ARG A 83 -0.41 -3.36 7.29
N PHE A 84 -1.01 -4.13 6.38
CA PHE A 84 -1.76 -3.60 5.24
C PHE A 84 -2.86 -2.63 5.68
N LEU A 85 -3.54 -2.92 6.80
CA LEU A 85 -4.58 -2.06 7.38
C LEU A 85 -4.07 -1.11 8.48
N SER A 86 -2.76 -1.05 8.73
CA SER A 86 -2.15 -0.23 9.79
C SER A 86 -2.73 -0.53 11.19
N LEU A 87 -3.14 -1.77 11.45
CA LEU A 87 -3.67 -2.24 12.74
C LEU A 87 -2.58 -2.51 13.77
N ASP A 88 -1.35 -2.71 13.30
CA ASP A 88 -0.14 -2.89 14.11
C ASP A 88 0.47 -1.55 14.58
N VAL A 89 -0.09 -0.42 14.14
CA VAL A 89 0.32 0.93 14.55
C VAL A 89 -0.47 1.39 15.77
N ASP A 90 0.24 1.85 16.81
CA ASP A 90 -0.35 2.60 17.91
C ASP A 90 -0.66 4.03 17.48
N ALA A 91 -1.92 4.24 17.08
CA ALA A 91 -2.41 5.50 16.54
C ALA A 91 -3.11 6.36 17.59
N ARG A 92 -2.93 6.10 18.89
CA ARG A 92 -3.53 6.95 19.95
C ARG A 92 -3.06 8.40 19.89
N GLY A 93 -1.85 8.63 19.37
CA GLY A 93 -1.31 9.97 19.12
C GLY A 93 -1.75 10.63 17.81
N TRP A 94 -2.47 9.93 16.92
CA TRP A 94 -2.88 10.48 15.62
C TRP A 94 -3.74 11.76 15.74
N PRO A 95 -4.76 11.83 16.63
CA PRO A 95 -5.55 13.05 16.81
C PRO A 95 -4.71 14.29 17.16
N ALA A 96 -3.66 14.13 17.95
CA ALA A 96 -2.77 15.23 18.37
C ALA A 96 -1.96 15.83 17.20
N VAL A 97 -1.91 15.17 16.03
CA VAL A 97 -1.41 15.81 14.80
C VAL A 97 -2.36 16.90 14.34
N GLY A 98 -3.68 16.69 14.42
CA GLY A 98 -4.68 17.69 14.07
C GLY A 98 -4.65 18.91 15.00
N ASP A 99 -4.33 18.70 16.29
CA ASP A 99 -4.17 19.81 17.24
C ASP A 99 -2.98 20.72 16.87
N ARG A 100 -1.94 20.15 16.25
CA ARG A 100 -0.73 20.88 15.79
C ARG A 100 -0.87 21.46 14.39
N ASP A 101 -1.78 20.91 13.58
CA ASP A 101 -1.98 21.28 12.18
C ASP A 101 -3.48 21.29 11.81
N PRO A 102 -4.12 22.47 11.72
CA PRO A 102 -5.54 22.60 11.40
C PRO A 102 -5.96 22.03 10.04
N ILE A 103 -5.05 21.96 9.07
CA ILE A 103 -5.32 21.35 7.76
C ILE A 103 -5.42 19.83 7.94
N ILE A 104 -4.53 19.23 8.73
CA ILE A 104 -4.64 17.81 9.09
C ILE A 104 -5.87 17.54 9.96
N ALA A 105 -6.23 18.43 10.89
CA ALA A 105 -7.47 18.29 11.66
C ALA A 105 -8.71 18.23 10.75
N THR A 106 -8.73 19.06 9.70
CA THR A 106 -9.78 19.03 8.67
C THR A 106 -9.76 17.71 7.91
N ALA A 107 -8.57 17.21 7.58
CA ALA A 107 -8.44 15.93 6.89
C ALA A 107 -8.92 14.74 7.73
N GLN A 108 -8.61 14.72 9.03
CA GLN A 108 -9.06 13.71 9.98
C GLN A 108 -10.60 13.72 10.12
N ARG A 109 -11.22 14.91 10.18
CA ARG A 109 -12.69 15.05 10.24
C ARG A 109 -13.36 14.59 8.95
N ALA A 110 -12.77 14.86 7.80
CA ALA A 110 -13.29 14.41 6.51
C ALA A 110 -13.21 12.90 6.36
N LEU A 111 -12.17 12.26 6.92
CA LEU A 111 -11.88 10.83 6.81
C LEU A 111 -11.89 10.14 8.19
N PRO A 112 -13.04 10.10 8.89
CA PRO A 112 -13.09 9.62 10.27
C PRO A 112 -12.65 8.16 10.37
N GLY A 113 -11.65 7.92 11.22
CA GLY A 113 -11.06 6.59 11.44
C GLY A 113 -10.28 6.03 10.26
N TYR A 114 -9.96 6.83 9.24
CA TYR A 114 -9.12 6.37 8.14
C TYR A 114 -7.70 6.07 8.63
N ARG A 115 -7.24 4.84 8.36
CA ARG A 115 -5.83 4.48 8.43
C ARG A 115 -5.35 4.17 7.01
N PRO A 116 -4.18 4.66 6.58
CA PRO A 116 -3.63 4.32 5.28
C PRO A 116 -3.61 2.81 5.05
N CYS A 117 -4.26 2.39 3.97
CA CYS A 117 -4.25 1.02 3.46
C CYS A 117 -3.84 1.05 1.98
N GLY A 118 -2.85 0.25 1.60
CA GLY A 118 -2.19 0.32 0.30
C GLY A 118 -2.17 -1.01 -0.45
N PHE A 119 -0.99 -1.42 -0.91
CA PHE A 119 -0.77 -2.74 -1.48
C PHE A 119 -0.63 -3.77 -0.36
N HIS A 120 -0.85 -5.05 -0.67
CA HIS A 120 -0.67 -6.11 0.32
C HIS A 120 0.81 -6.29 0.72
N SER A 121 1.75 -5.91 -0.15
CA SER A 121 3.19 -6.04 0.09
C SER A 121 4.00 -4.98 -0.66
N PRO A 122 5.27 -4.75 -0.25
CA PRO A 122 6.24 -3.97 -1.02
C PRO A 122 6.45 -4.52 -2.45
N TYR A 123 6.38 -5.83 -2.63
CA TYR A 123 6.49 -6.48 -3.95
C TYR A 123 5.36 -6.06 -4.89
N GLU A 124 4.10 -6.13 -4.45
CA GLU A 124 2.97 -5.69 -5.28
C GLU A 124 3.01 -4.18 -5.56
N ALA A 125 3.45 -3.38 -4.59
CA ALA A 125 3.66 -1.93 -4.77
C ALA A 125 4.72 -1.64 -5.85
N ALA A 126 5.85 -2.36 -5.81
CA ALA A 126 6.93 -2.22 -6.78
C ALA A 126 6.47 -2.65 -8.19
N ALA A 127 5.77 -3.78 -8.30
CA ALA A 127 5.20 -4.25 -9.57
C ALA A 127 4.21 -3.23 -10.14
N TRP A 128 3.33 -2.65 -9.30
CA TRP A 128 2.44 -1.59 -9.72
C TRP A 128 3.19 -0.37 -10.25
N CYS A 129 4.26 0.06 -9.59
CA CYS A 129 5.08 1.16 -10.09
C CYS A 129 5.64 0.86 -11.49
N VAL A 130 6.14 -0.36 -11.75
CA VAL A 130 6.61 -0.75 -13.09
C VAL A 130 5.46 -0.75 -14.11
N LEU A 131 4.29 -1.29 -13.75
CA LEU A 131 3.12 -1.36 -14.65
C LEU A 131 2.54 0.02 -15.00
N SER A 132 2.55 0.96 -14.05
CA SER A 132 2.02 2.32 -14.22
C SER A 132 3.02 3.32 -14.82
N GLN A 133 4.32 3.00 -14.85
CA GLN A 133 5.33 3.86 -15.46
C GLN A 133 4.98 4.18 -16.91
N ARG A 134 4.85 5.48 -17.21
CA ARG A 134 4.50 6.04 -18.53
C ARG A 134 3.24 5.43 -19.14
N THR A 135 2.31 4.99 -18.29
CA THR A 135 1.06 4.33 -18.69
C THR A 135 -0.10 4.98 -17.96
N ARG A 136 -1.22 5.21 -18.66
CA ARG A 136 -2.43 5.75 -18.01
C ARG A 136 -2.95 4.74 -16.97
N VAL A 137 -3.46 5.23 -15.84
CA VAL A 137 -3.87 4.39 -14.71
C VAL A 137 -4.85 3.28 -15.11
N PRO A 138 -5.91 3.53 -15.92
CA PRO A 138 -6.82 2.47 -16.34
C PRO A 138 -6.15 1.35 -17.17
N VAL A 139 -5.16 1.71 -17.98
CA VAL A 139 -4.39 0.74 -18.79
C VAL A 139 -3.49 -0.08 -17.89
N ALA A 140 -2.78 0.55 -16.94
CA ALA A 140 -1.95 -0.17 -15.97
C ALA A 140 -2.76 -1.12 -15.08
N ALA A 141 -3.97 -0.71 -14.67
CA ALA A 141 -4.91 -1.55 -13.93
C ALA A 141 -5.37 -2.75 -14.76
N ARG A 142 -5.62 -2.57 -16.07
CA ARG A 142 -5.90 -3.70 -16.98
C ARG A 142 -4.72 -4.67 -17.07
N LEU A 143 -3.51 -4.17 -17.30
CA LEU A 143 -2.30 -5.03 -17.35
C LEU A 143 -2.11 -5.83 -16.06
N ARG A 144 -2.34 -5.20 -14.90
CA ARG A 144 -2.28 -5.90 -13.60
C ARG A 144 -3.34 -7.01 -13.50
N ARG A 145 -4.57 -6.76 -13.95
CA ARG A 145 -5.63 -7.78 -13.95
C ARG A 145 -5.31 -8.93 -14.90
N ASP A 146 -4.82 -8.62 -16.10
CA ASP A 146 -4.44 -9.63 -17.11
C ASP A 146 -3.32 -10.53 -16.56
N LEU A 147 -2.34 -9.96 -15.85
CA LEU A 147 -1.30 -10.69 -15.12
C LEU A 147 -1.86 -11.63 -14.04
N ILE A 148 -2.81 -11.15 -13.23
CA ILE A 148 -3.45 -11.95 -12.18
C ILE A 148 -4.24 -13.11 -12.78
N VAL A 149 -4.97 -12.87 -13.87
CA VAL A 149 -5.78 -13.91 -14.53
C VAL A 149 -4.90 -14.97 -15.17
N ALA A 150 -3.84 -14.57 -15.86
CA ALA A 150 -2.98 -15.49 -16.61
C ALA A 150 -1.98 -16.25 -15.72
N HIS A 151 -1.40 -15.59 -14.72
CA HIS A 151 -0.25 -16.10 -13.96
C HIS A 151 -0.43 -16.03 -12.43
N GLY A 152 -1.55 -15.48 -11.96
CA GLY A 152 -1.86 -15.42 -10.54
C GLY A 152 -2.28 -16.78 -9.99
N ASN A 153 -2.42 -16.86 -8.67
CA ASN A 153 -2.91 -18.05 -7.99
C ASN A 153 -4.15 -17.68 -7.15
N ASP A 154 -5.29 -18.31 -7.43
CA ASP A 154 -6.60 -18.02 -6.81
C ASP A 154 -7.04 -16.54 -6.89
N GLY A 155 -6.56 -15.79 -7.88
CA GLY A 155 -6.83 -14.35 -8.02
C GLY A 155 -5.91 -13.44 -7.20
N ALA A 156 -4.90 -14.00 -6.52
CA ALA A 156 -3.76 -13.23 -6.01
C ALA A 156 -2.77 -12.89 -7.13
N PHE A 157 -1.99 -11.83 -6.94
CA PHE A 157 -0.91 -11.46 -7.86
C PHE A 157 0.13 -12.60 -8.00
N PRO A 158 0.78 -12.78 -9.17
CA PRO A 158 1.77 -13.84 -9.34
C PRO A 158 2.88 -13.78 -8.30
N ALA A 159 3.17 -14.92 -7.68
CA ALA A 159 4.37 -15.09 -6.85
C ALA A 159 5.63 -14.76 -7.67
N PRO A 160 6.72 -14.28 -7.06
CA PRO A 160 7.93 -13.86 -7.78
C PRO A 160 8.47 -14.92 -8.75
N ASP A 161 8.57 -16.19 -8.32
CA ASP A 161 9.04 -17.27 -9.20
C ASP A 161 8.09 -17.56 -10.37
N ALA A 162 6.78 -17.43 -10.15
CA ALA A 162 5.79 -17.60 -11.21
C ALA A 162 5.88 -16.47 -12.24
N LEU A 163 6.08 -15.24 -11.78
CA LEU A 163 6.29 -14.09 -12.66
C LEU A 163 7.57 -14.25 -13.49
N ILE A 164 8.67 -14.67 -12.87
CA ILE A 164 9.94 -14.95 -13.55
C ILE A 164 9.77 -16.02 -14.63
N ARG A 165 9.09 -17.14 -14.33
CA ARG A 165 8.82 -18.19 -15.31
C ARG A 165 8.00 -17.68 -16.50
N ALA A 166 6.96 -16.88 -16.26
CA ALA A 166 6.16 -16.28 -17.33
C ALA A 166 7.00 -15.34 -18.23
N ILE A 167 7.94 -14.60 -17.64
CA ILE A 167 8.91 -13.78 -18.39
C ILE A 167 9.81 -14.66 -19.27
N ASP A 168 10.39 -15.73 -18.71
CA ASP A 168 11.29 -16.63 -19.44
C ASP A 168 10.59 -17.39 -20.57
N ALA A 169 9.32 -17.74 -20.37
CA ALA A 169 8.49 -18.37 -21.38
C ALA A 169 7.99 -17.39 -22.47
N GLY A 170 8.24 -16.08 -22.32
CA GLY A 170 7.76 -15.06 -23.26
C GLY A 170 6.25 -14.87 -23.24
N GLU A 171 5.58 -15.21 -22.14
CA GLU A 171 4.12 -15.19 -22.01
C GLU A 171 3.56 -13.80 -21.67
N LEU A 172 4.45 -12.84 -21.40
CA LEU A 172 4.10 -11.49 -20.97
C LEU A 172 4.13 -10.49 -22.12
N ASP A 173 2.95 -10.18 -22.66
CA ASP A 173 2.77 -9.08 -23.61
C ASP A 173 2.72 -7.74 -22.87
N LEU A 174 3.88 -7.16 -22.57
CA LEU A 174 4.03 -5.87 -21.89
C LEU A 174 4.92 -4.92 -22.71
N PRO A 175 4.58 -3.62 -22.76
CA PRO A 175 5.31 -2.67 -23.58
C PRO A 175 6.69 -2.31 -22.99
N GLY A 176 7.69 -2.21 -23.89
CA GLY A 176 9.02 -1.71 -23.58
C GLY A 176 9.79 -2.61 -22.61
N ARG A 177 10.51 -2.01 -21.66
CA ARG A 177 11.37 -2.73 -20.69
C ARG A 177 10.61 -3.22 -19.44
N LYS A 178 9.27 -3.21 -19.45
CA LYS A 178 8.48 -3.64 -18.29
C LYS A 178 8.76 -5.09 -17.87
N PRO A 179 8.91 -6.08 -18.78
CA PRO A 179 9.28 -7.44 -18.38
C PRO A 179 10.62 -7.49 -17.62
N GLU A 180 11.64 -6.79 -18.11
CA GLU A 180 12.95 -6.70 -17.44
C GLU A 180 12.85 -6.10 -16.03
N TYR A 181 12.09 -5.02 -15.87
CA TYR A 181 11.91 -4.37 -14.58
C TYR A 181 11.07 -5.22 -13.61
N LEU A 182 10.05 -5.94 -14.12
CA LEU A 182 9.29 -6.88 -13.32
C LEU A 182 10.13 -8.07 -12.85
N ARG A 183 11.05 -8.56 -13.70
CA ARG A 183 12.05 -9.56 -13.30
C ARG A 183 12.90 -9.06 -12.15
N ALA A 184 13.48 -7.87 -12.27
CA ALA A 184 14.30 -7.28 -11.21
C ALA A 184 13.52 -7.09 -9.89
N VAL A 185 12.24 -6.72 -9.97
CA VAL A 185 11.34 -6.63 -8.81
C VAL A 185 11.06 -8.01 -8.18
N ALA A 186 10.82 -9.04 -8.99
CA ALA A 186 10.62 -10.39 -8.49
C ALA A 186 11.89 -10.95 -7.83
N GLU A 187 13.05 -10.76 -8.44
CA GLU A 187 14.35 -11.15 -7.88
C GLU A 187 14.62 -10.42 -6.55
N ALA A 188 14.35 -9.12 -6.47
CA ALA A 188 14.44 -8.35 -5.22
C ALA A 188 13.46 -8.85 -4.14
N ALA A 189 12.29 -9.35 -4.52
CA ALA A 189 11.37 -9.97 -3.57
C ALA A 189 11.95 -11.29 -3.02
N LEU A 190 12.52 -12.13 -3.89
CA LEU A 190 13.11 -13.41 -3.51
C LEU A 190 14.35 -13.27 -2.60
N THR A 191 15.11 -12.17 -2.71
CA THR A 191 16.22 -11.89 -1.79
C THR A 191 15.78 -11.31 -0.44
N GLY A 192 14.48 -11.02 -0.27
CA GLY A 192 13.93 -10.41 0.94
C GLY A 192 14.01 -8.88 0.99
N LEU A 193 14.53 -8.22 -0.04
CA LEU A 193 14.62 -6.75 -0.10
C LEU A 193 13.23 -6.09 -0.09
N LEU A 194 12.22 -6.74 -0.66
CA LEU A 194 10.82 -6.27 -0.69
C LEU A 194 9.97 -6.88 0.44
N ASN A 195 10.52 -6.93 1.66
CA ASN A 195 9.83 -7.38 2.88
C ASN A 195 9.37 -6.19 3.74
N GLY A 196 8.09 -6.15 4.12
CA GLY A 196 7.50 -5.01 4.81
C GLY A 196 8.07 -4.73 6.20
N PRO A 197 8.13 -5.73 7.10
CA PRO A 197 8.76 -5.59 8.42
C PRO A 197 10.21 -5.13 8.35
N TRP A 198 11.00 -5.71 7.45
CA TRP A 198 12.40 -5.34 7.26
C TRP A 198 12.55 -3.88 6.82
N LEU A 199 11.82 -3.46 5.77
CA LEU A 199 11.84 -2.07 5.28
C LEU A 199 11.44 -1.05 6.37
N ARG A 200 10.50 -1.41 7.26
CA ARG A 200 10.08 -0.55 8.39
C ARG A 200 11.09 -0.49 9.53
N ALA A 201 11.88 -1.54 9.72
CA ALA A 201 12.88 -1.60 10.79
C ALA A 201 14.17 -0.84 10.43
N MET A 202 14.42 -0.63 9.13
CA MET A 202 15.62 0.05 8.66
C MET A 202 15.56 1.58 8.84
N PRO A 203 16.73 2.24 8.96
CA PRO A 203 16.81 3.68 8.77
C PRO A 203 16.27 4.10 7.39
N GLU A 204 15.46 5.15 7.35
CA GLU A 204 14.77 5.61 6.13
C GLU A 204 15.72 5.75 4.93
N GLU A 205 16.87 6.39 5.11
CA GLU A 205 17.85 6.58 4.04
C GLU A 205 18.46 5.27 3.54
N SER A 206 18.63 4.28 4.40
CA SER A 206 19.14 2.95 4.00
C SER A 206 18.10 2.21 3.16
N ALA A 207 16.85 2.16 3.62
CA ALA A 207 15.77 1.54 2.87
C ALA A 207 15.60 2.20 1.48
N ARG A 208 15.73 3.54 1.40
CA ARG A 208 15.71 4.27 0.12
C ARG A 208 16.83 3.89 -0.82
N ARG A 209 18.07 3.84 -0.31
CA ARG A 209 19.25 3.48 -1.13
C ARG A 209 19.10 2.07 -1.70
N ASP A 210 18.68 1.11 -0.88
CA ASP A 210 18.58 -0.29 -1.31
C ASP A 210 17.45 -0.48 -2.33
N LEU A 211 16.29 0.17 -2.13
CA LEU A 211 15.20 0.17 -3.10
C LEU A 211 15.59 0.83 -4.43
N LEU A 212 16.36 1.92 -4.41
CA LEU A 212 16.85 2.59 -5.62
C LEU A 212 17.86 1.77 -6.42
N ALA A 213 18.49 0.77 -5.80
CA ALA A 213 19.39 -0.14 -6.49
C ALA A 213 18.65 -1.17 -7.38
N VAL A 214 17.33 -1.35 -7.17
CA VAL A 214 16.53 -2.27 -7.98
C VAL A 214 16.28 -1.66 -9.36
N THR A 215 16.65 -2.39 -10.41
CA THR A 215 16.47 -1.93 -11.80
C THR A 215 14.99 -1.66 -12.09
N GLY A 216 14.68 -0.46 -12.59
CA GLY A 216 13.31 -0.02 -12.86
C GLY A 216 12.61 0.67 -11.68
N ILE A 217 13.22 0.74 -10.50
CA ILE A 217 12.71 1.46 -9.33
C ILE A 217 13.38 2.84 -9.23
N GLY A 218 12.56 3.88 -9.32
CA GLY A 218 12.98 5.28 -9.17
C GLY A 218 12.54 5.90 -7.84
N PRO A 219 12.83 7.20 -7.62
CA PRO A 219 12.51 7.89 -6.36
C PRO A 219 11.02 7.85 -5.98
N PHE A 220 10.12 8.09 -6.95
CA PHE A 220 8.67 7.98 -6.71
C PHE A 220 8.24 6.57 -6.31
N ALA A 221 8.79 5.55 -7.00
CA ALA A 221 8.47 4.15 -6.70
C ALA A 221 8.98 3.76 -5.31
N THR A 222 10.17 4.23 -4.94
CA THR A 222 10.76 4.04 -3.61
C THR A 222 9.82 4.57 -2.51
N ASP A 223 9.35 5.82 -2.65
CA ASP A 223 8.38 6.40 -1.70
C ASP A 223 7.09 5.59 -1.62
N LEU A 224 6.53 5.20 -2.78
CA LEU A 224 5.30 4.43 -2.84
C LEU A 224 5.45 3.04 -2.21
N ILE A 225 6.57 2.36 -2.43
CA ILE A 225 6.88 1.07 -1.81
C ILE A 225 6.91 1.21 -0.28
N LEU A 226 7.60 2.22 0.25
CA LEU A 226 7.72 2.44 1.69
C LEU A 226 6.36 2.81 2.34
N ILE A 227 5.59 3.68 1.69
CA ILE A 227 4.39 4.29 2.28
C ILE A 227 3.13 3.49 2.00
N ARG A 228 3.05 2.81 0.86
CA ARG A 228 1.86 2.06 0.43
C ARG A 228 2.09 0.55 0.36
N GLY A 229 3.33 0.09 0.25
CA GLY A 229 3.67 -1.35 0.26
C GLY A 229 4.05 -1.85 1.66
N ALA A 230 5.04 -1.21 2.29
CA ALA A 230 5.43 -1.50 3.67
C ALA A 230 4.50 -0.82 4.70
N ASN A 231 3.67 0.13 4.25
CA ASN A 231 2.74 0.90 5.07
C ASN A 231 3.43 1.56 6.29
N ALA A 232 4.62 2.13 6.08
CA ALA A 232 5.36 2.82 7.13
C ALA A 232 4.57 4.04 7.63
N GLN A 233 4.56 4.26 8.95
CA GLN A 233 3.77 5.34 9.56
C GLN A 233 4.39 6.74 9.40
N ASP A 234 5.72 6.83 9.40
CA ASP A 234 6.47 8.10 9.53
C ASP A 234 7.60 8.25 8.51
N ILE A 235 7.31 8.03 7.24
CA ILE A 235 8.19 8.33 6.11
C ILE A 235 7.59 9.48 5.30
N LEU A 236 8.38 10.52 5.04
CA LEU A 236 7.95 11.66 4.23
C LEU A 236 8.14 11.34 2.74
N PRO A 237 7.10 11.36 1.88
CA PRO A 237 7.29 11.25 0.44
C PRO A 237 8.07 12.47 -0.09
N ARG A 238 9.15 12.24 -0.84
CA ARG A 238 10.04 13.29 -1.38
C ARG A 238 9.99 13.40 -2.90
N ALA A 239 9.36 12.45 -3.57
CA ALA A 239 9.24 12.39 -5.02
C ALA A 239 7.78 12.40 -5.51
N GLU A 240 6.83 12.81 -4.66
CA GLU A 240 5.40 12.85 -4.98
C GLU A 240 4.93 14.26 -5.37
N ARG A 241 4.98 14.57 -6.67
CA ARG A 241 4.58 15.90 -7.21
C ARG A 241 3.20 16.37 -6.78
N ARG A 242 2.22 15.45 -6.69
CA ARG A 242 0.85 15.79 -6.29
C ARG A 242 0.74 16.15 -4.81
N LEU A 243 1.63 15.65 -3.96
CA LEU A 243 1.72 16.10 -2.57
C LEU A 243 2.27 17.51 -2.52
N TYR A 244 3.39 17.81 -3.21
CA TYR A 244 3.92 19.18 -3.29
C TYR A 244 2.87 20.18 -3.81
N ALA A 245 2.09 19.81 -4.83
CA ALA A 245 0.99 20.64 -5.33
C ALA A 245 -0.11 20.84 -4.27
N GLU A 246 -0.40 19.84 -3.43
CA GLU A 246 -1.34 19.99 -2.32
C GLU A 246 -0.80 20.87 -1.21
N ILE A 247 0.51 20.80 -0.93
CA ILE A 247 1.16 21.63 0.07
C ILE A 247 1.12 23.09 -0.34
N SER A 248 1.47 23.38 -1.60
CA SER A 248 1.33 24.71 -2.19
C SER A 248 -0.11 25.24 -2.11
N TYR A 249 -1.10 24.38 -2.38
CA TYR A 249 -2.52 24.76 -2.34
C TYR A 249 -3.04 25.04 -0.92
N GLN A 250 -2.69 24.19 0.05
CA GLN A 250 -3.25 24.28 1.42
C GLN A 250 -2.46 25.21 2.34
N TYR A 251 -1.14 25.26 2.21
CA TYR A 251 -0.24 26.01 3.10
C TYR A 251 0.33 27.27 2.45
N GLY A 252 0.15 27.43 1.14
CA GLY A 252 0.64 28.57 0.35
C GLY A 252 1.87 28.24 -0.49
N PRO A 253 2.14 29.02 -1.55
CA PRO A 253 3.13 28.68 -2.58
C PRO A 253 4.58 28.61 -2.09
N ASP A 254 4.91 29.34 -1.02
CA ASP A 254 6.26 29.39 -0.45
C ASP A 254 6.50 28.32 0.63
N SER A 255 5.51 27.46 0.89
CA SER A 255 5.63 26.42 1.92
C SER A 255 6.56 25.28 1.49
N VAL A 256 7.48 24.91 2.38
CA VAL A 256 8.40 23.77 2.21
C VAL A 256 7.80 22.54 2.88
N LEU A 257 7.66 21.44 2.13
CA LEU A 257 7.03 20.20 2.61
C LEU A 257 7.72 19.67 3.88
N GLU A 258 9.05 19.65 3.88
CA GLU A 258 9.87 19.15 4.98
C GLU A 258 9.60 19.91 6.28
N GLU A 259 9.44 21.23 6.22
CA GLU A 259 9.15 22.08 7.39
C GLU A 259 7.72 21.88 7.91
N VAL A 260 6.75 21.81 6.99
CA VAL A 260 5.35 21.55 7.35
C VAL A 260 5.22 20.16 8.01
N ALA A 261 5.92 19.17 7.44
CA ALA A 261 5.83 17.77 7.87
C ALA A 261 6.38 17.50 9.27
N GLU A 262 7.20 18.39 9.83
CA GLU A 262 7.66 18.23 11.21
C GLU A 262 6.50 18.26 12.22
N ARG A 263 5.42 19.00 11.92
CA ARG A 263 4.19 19.00 12.73
C ARG A 263 3.44 17.67 12.68
N TRP A 264 3.68 16.86 11.64
CA TRP A 264 2.98 15.60 11.43
C TRP A 264 3.62 14.42 12.14
N ARG A 265 4.83 14.56 12.67
CA ARG A 265 5.50 13.46 13.39
C ARG A 265 4.66 12.97 14.58
N PRO A 266 4.63 11.65 14.85
CA PRO A 266 5.30 10.56 14.14
C PRO A 266 4.41 9.91 13.05
N PHE A 267 3.65 10.69 12.29
CA PHE A 267 2.65 10.24 11.32
C PHE A 267 2.79 10.93 9.95
N ARG A 268 4.02 11.25 9.51
CA ARG A 268 4.27 11.97 8.26
C ARG A 268 3.67 11.26 7.04
N SER A 269 3.74 9.93 6.97
CA SER A 269 3.12 9.17 5.87
C SER A 269 1.61 9.25 5.91
N TRP A 270 1.00 9.16 7.10
CA TRP A 270 -0.45 9.21 7.25
C TRP A 270 -1.01 10.57 6.87
N ALA A 271 -0.37 11.65 7.33
CA ALA A 271 -0.73 13.01 6.94
C ALA A 271 -0.65 13.21 5.43
N ALA A 272 0.46 12.80 4.79
CA ALA A 272 0.61 12.86 3.34
C ALA A 272 -0.50 12.08 2.61
N VAL A 273 -0.79 10.86 3.04
CA VAL A 273 -1.85 10.02 2.44
C VAL A 273 -3.24 10.64 2.63
N HIS A 274 -3.55 11.23 3.78
CA HIS A 274 -4.81 11.93 4.02
C HIS A 274 -4.98 13.13 3.09
N LEU A 275 -3.94 13.96 2.95
CA LEU A 275 -3.97 15.10 2.03
C LEU A 275 -4.15 14.65 0.58
N ARG A 276 -3.46 13.58 0.17
CA ARG A 276 -3.58 13.01 -1.18
C ARG A 276 -4.96 12.43 -1.45
N ALA A 277 -5.54 11.72 -0.48
CA ALA A 277 -6.89 11.18 -0.56
C ALA A 277 -7.94 12.30 -0.79
N LEU A 278 -7.85 13.40 -0.02
CA LEU A 278 -8.77 14.53 -0.17
C LEU A 278 -8.55 15.31 -1.45
N ARG A 279 -7.29 15.48 -1.88
CA ARG A 279 -6.99 16.08 -3.18
C ARG A 279 -7.68 15.30 -4.29
N GLU A 280 -7.57 13.98 -4.28
CA GLU A 280 -8.14 13.12 -5.32
C GLU A 280 -9.67 13.26 -5.38
N GLN A 281 -10.35 13.31 -4.23
CA GLN A 281 -11.80 13.56 -4.18
C GLN A 281 -12.18 14.92 -4.77
N ARG A 282 -11.33 15.94 -4.59
CA ARG A 282 -11.54 17.30 -5.10
C ARG A 282 -11.24 17.43 -6.60
N THR A 283 -10.21 16.76 -7.11
CA THR A 283 -9.70 17.00 -8.47
C THR A 283 -10.01 15.88 -9.47
N ARG A 284 -10.34 14.66 -9.00
CA ARG A 284 -10.60 13.47 -9.83
C ARG A 284 -9.50 13.18 -10.87
N GLU A 285 -8.24 13.47 -10.52
CA GLU A 285 -7.07 13.37 -11.41
C GLU A 285 -6.64 11.93 -11.75
N MET A 286 -7.16 10.90 -11.07
CA MET A 286 -6.94 9.47 -11.38
C MET A 286 -8.16 8.79 -12.02
N GLY A 287 -9.28 9.51 -12.16
CA GLY A 287 -10.50 9.05 -12.84
C GLY A 287 -10.42 9.11 -14.35
#